data_AF-A0A512B768-F1
#
_entry.id   AF-A0A512B768-F1
#
_cell.length_a   1.000
_cell.length_b   1.000
_cell.length_c   1.000
_cell.angle_alpha   90.00
_cell.angle_beta   90.00
_cell.angle_gamma   90.00
#
_symmetry.space_group_name_H-M   'P 1'
#
loop_
_entity.id
_entity.type
_entity.pdbx_description
1 polymer ?
#
loop_
_entity_poly.entity_id
_entity_poly.type
_entity_poly.pdbx_seq_one_letter_code
_entity_poly.pdbx_strand_id
1 'polypeptide(L)'
;MLVVFLISGAATLYGKKIRQIIFEKPQNKTVRFLVFAGTDYSAPIYKKEKATVSLTISRLTNGKEEIVWQEVLDKGSVRNFPNYSNAMYREVCVHNVFDNRETLVAYYTVSYASRKSQMSYVQGEALPQGSALDTLQVKI
;
A
#
# COMPACT_ATOMS: atom_id res chain seq x y z
N MET A 1 -82.45 6.85 13.77
CA MET A 1 -81.44 6.68 14.83
C MET A 1 -80.27 5.95 14.20
N LEU A 2 -79.14 6.65 14.02
CA LEU A 2 -78.06 6.29 13.09
C LEU A 2 -76.92 5.59 13.85
N VAL A 3 -76.49 4.42 13.35
CA VAL A 3 -75.40 3.60 13.92
C VAL A 3 -74.07 4.13 13.37
N VAL A 4 -73.12 4.44 14.25
CA VAL A 4 -71.75 4.83 13.87
C VAL A 4 -70.77 3.77 14.39
N PHE A 5 -70.18 3.01 13.46
CA PHE A 5 -69.06 2.12 13.71
C PHE A 5 -67.76 2.93 13.73
N LEU A 6 -67.09 2.98 14.89
CA LEU A 6 -65.72 3.48 15.00
C LEU A 6 -64.75 2.37 14.61
N ILE A 7 -64.25 2.41 13.37
CA ILE A 7 -63.15 1.58 12.91
C ILE A 7 -61.86 2.22 13.43
N SER A 8 -61.35 1.73 14.55
CA SER A 8 -60.02 2.07 15.05
C SER A 8 -58.96 1.35 14.20
N GLY A 9 -58.52 1.98 13.11
CA GLY A 9 -57.35 1.57 12.36
C GLY A 9 -56.07 1.86 13.14
N ALA A 10 -55.45 0.84 13.72
CA ALA A 10 -54.10 0.93 14.25
C ALA A 10 -53.11 0.94 13.07
N ALA A 11 -52.59 2.12 12.72
CA ALA A 11 -51.49 2.25 11.77
C ALA A 11 -50.21 1.68 12.41
N THR A 12 -49.74 0.55 11.90
CA THR A 12 -48.44 -0.02 12.25
C THR A 12 -47.34 0.88 11.69
N LEU A 13 -46.70 1.64 12.58
CA LEU A 13 -45.46 2.38 12.28
C LEU A 13 -44.36 1.38 11.96
N TYR A 14 -44.21 1.07 10.66
CA TYR A 14 -43.07 0.36 10.10
C TYR A 14 -41.79 1.11 10.47
N GLY A 15 -41.04 0.57 11.42
CA GLY A 15 -39.71 1.01 11.81
C GLY A 15 -38.72 0.86 10.66
N LYS A 16 -38.72 1.81 9.74
CA LYS A 16 -37.71 1.93 8.69
C LYS A 16 -36.42 2.36 9.39
N LYS A 17 -35.56 1.39 9.74
CA LYS A 17 -34.19 1.63 10.21
C LYS A 17 -33.51 2.57 9.21
N ILE A 18 -33.40 3.84 9.56
CA ILE A 18 -32.62 4.81 8.80
C ILE A 18 -31.18 4.30 8.87
N ARG A 19 -30.67 3.74 7.76
CA ARG A 19 -29.24 3.45 7.62
C ARG A 19 -28.52 4.80 7.74
N GLN A 20 -27.92 5.07 8.89
CA GLN A 20 -26.99 6.19 9.02
C GLN A 20 -25.88 5.98 8.00
N ILE A 21 -25.81 6.86 7.01
CA ILE A 21 -24.69 6.94 6.08
C ILE A 21 -23.57 7.59 6.89
N ILE A 22 -22.71 6.79 7.50
CA ILE A 22 -21.48 7.27 8.11
C ILE A 22 -20.54 7.60 6.94
N PHE A 23 -20.35 8.90 6.70
CA PHE A 23 -19.29 9.36 5.81
C PHE A 23 -17.97 9.19 6.54
N GLU A 24 -17.18 8.24 6.08
CA GLU A 24 -15.81 8.09 6.51
C GLU A 24 -15.00 9.32 6.14
N LYS A 25 -14.20 9.82 7.09
CA LYS A 25 -13.28 10.92 6.84
C LYS A 25 -12.02 10.37 6.15
N PRO A 26 -11.62 10.90 4.98
CA PRO A 26 -10.39 10.48 4.33
C PRO A 26 -9.16 10.81 5.19
N GLN A 27 -8.14 9.97 5.08
CA GLN A 27 -6.87 10.12 5.78
C GLN A 27 -5.70 10.28 4.80
N ASN A 28 -4.61 10.86 5.30
CA ASN A 28 -3.34 10.88 4.60
C ASN A 28 -2.45 9.80 5.23
N LYS A 29 -1.84 8.95 4.41
CA LYS A 29 -0.91 7.92 4.85
C LYS A 29 0.45 8.11 4.23
N THR A 30 1.49 8.08 5.05
CA THR A 30 2.87 8.17 4.59
C THR A 30 3.48 6.78 4.55
N VAL A 31 4.12 6.44 3.44
CA VAL A 31 4.91 5.22 3.29
C VAL A 31 6.36 5.62 3.11
N ARG A 32 7.24 5.05 3.93
CA ARG A 32 8.68 5.23 3.84
C ARG A 32 9.33 3.91 3.39
N PHE A 33 9.97 3.91 2.24
CA PHE A 33 10.84 2.81 1.83
C PHE A 33 12.27 3.07 2.32
N LEU A 34 12.83 2.10 3.02
CA LEU A 34 14.20 2.08 3.50
C LEU A 34 15.02 1.13 2.60
N VAL A 35 15.76 1.68 1.65
CA VAL A 35 16.45 0.91 0.60
C VAL A 35 17.94 0.79 0.91
N PHE A 36 18.43 -0.44 1.06
CA PHE A 36 19.83 -0.73 1.38
C PHE A 36 20.26 -2.13 0.90
N ALA A 37 21.57 -2.34 0.79
CA ALA A 37 22.16 -3.64 0.53
C ALA A 37 22.01 -4.55 1.76
N GLY A 38 21.38 -5.71 1.60
CA GLY A 38 21.19 -6.73 2.63
C GLY A 38 22.44 -7.55 2.93
N THR A 39 23.45 -7.48 2.06
CA THR A 39 24.75 -8.14 2.21
C THR A 39 25.88 -7.24 1.70
N ASP A 40 27.14 -7.64 1.94
CA ASP A 40 28.30 -6.94 1.40
C ASP A 40 28.57 -7.34 -0.06
N TYR A 41 28.41 -6.37 -0.97
CA TYR A 41 28.70 -6.54 -2.39
C TYR A 41 30.09 -6.04 -2.81
N SER A 42 30.98 -5.72 -1.87
CA SER A 42 32.33 -5.21 -2.14
C SER A 42 33.19 -6.14 -3.02
N ALA A 43 32.98 -7.45 -2.92
CA ALA A 43 33.79 -8.48 -3.57
C ALA A 43 33.78 -8.37 -5.11
N PRO A 44 34.94 -8.46 -5.81
CA PRO A 44 35.13 -8.28 -7.27
C PRO A 44 34.09 -8.95 -8.18
N ILE A 45 33.55 -10.08 -7.77
CA ILE A 45 32.53 -10.83 -8.50
C ILE A 45 31.27 -10.00 -8.80
N TYR A 46 30.87 -9.10 -7.90
CA TYR A 46 29.67 -8.27 -8.05
C TYR A 46 29.87 -7.02 -8.92
N LYS A 47 31.07 -6.77 -9.46
CA LYS A 47 31.40 -5.53 -10.20
C LYS A 47 30.52 -5.31 -11.43
N LYS A 48 30.02 -6.40 -12.03
CA LYS A 48 29.20 -6.37 -13.25
C LYS A 48 27.73 -6.71 -12.98
N GLU A 49 27.40 -7.08 -11.75
CA GLU A 49 26.04 -7.39 -11.35
C GLU A 49 25.26 -6.10 -11.20
N LYS A 50 24.10 -6.06 -11.85
CA LYS A 50 23.20 -4.92 -11.80
C LYS A 50 21.97 -5.27 -10.98
N ALA A 51 21.45 -4.29 -10.26
CA ALA A 51 20.20 -4.41 -9.55
C ALA A 51 19.32 -3.19 -9.84
N THR A 52 18.06 -3.45 -10.12
CA THR A 52 17.02 -2.43 -10.27
C THR A 52 15.94 -2.70 -9.24
N VAL A 53 15.52 -1.66 -8.52
CA VAL A 53 14.46 -1.77 -7.53
C VAL A 53 13.26 -0.96 -7.98
N SER A 54 12.13 -1.62 -8.13
CA SER A 54 10.84 -0.96 -8.36
C SER A 54 10.09 -0.90 -7.04
N LEU A 55 9.78 0.31 -6.58
CA LEU A 55 8.96 0.57 -5.40
C LEU A 55 7.55 0.90 -5.86
N THR A 56 6.53 0.27 -5.27
CA THR A 56 5.14 0.47 -5.67
C THR A 56 4.24 0.60 -4.46
N ILE A 57 3.28 1.51 -4.54
CA ILE A 57 2.14 1.57 -3.63
C ILE A 57 0.88 1.39 -4.46
N SER A 58 0.09 0.38 -4.09
CA SER A 58 -1.20 0.09 -4.68
C SER A 58 -2.33 0.37 -3.69
N ARG A 59 -3.48 0.76 -4.21
CA ARG A 59 -4.75 0.83 -3.51
C ARG A 59 -5.62 -0.33 -3.97
N LEU A 60 -6.09 -1.13 -3.02
CA LEU A 60 -7.06 -2.21 -3.23
C LEU A 60 -8.44 -1.74 -2.79
N THR A 61 -9.38 -1.67 -3.73
CA THR A 61 -10.77 -1.27 -3.48
C THR A 61 -11.71 -2.28 -4.13
N ASN A 62 -12.54 -2.96 -3.33
CA ASN A 62 -13.48 -3.98 -3.81
C ASN A 62 -12.82 -5.06 -4.70
N GLY A 63 -11.61 -5.50 -4.33
CA GLY A 63 -10.84 -6.50 -5.07
C GLY A 63 -10.17 -6.01 -6.36
N LYS A 64 -10.25 -4.71 -6.67
CA LYS A 64 -9.50 -4.09 -7.76
C LYS A 64 -8.26 -3.41 -7.23
N GLU A 65 -7.13 -3.63 -7.91
CA GLU A 65 -5.87 -2.97 -7.60
C GLU A 65 -5.64 -1.77 -8.53
N GLU A 66 -5.24 -0.64 -7.95
CA GLU A 66 -4.82 0.57 -8.63
C GLU A 66 -3.44 0.98 -8.11
N ILE A 67 -2.45 1.11 -9.00
CA ILE A 67 -1.15 1.67 -8.63
C ILE A 67 -1.33 3.18 -8.40
N VAL A 68 -1.14 3.63 -7.17
CA VAL A 68 -1.26 5.05 -6.80
C VAL A 68 0.09 5.76 -6.81
N TRP A 69 1.19 5.01 -6.74
CA TRP A 69 2.53 5.54 -6.87
C TRP A 69 3.53 4.45 -7.27
N GLN A 70 4.52 4.81 -8.08
CA GLN A 70 5.62 3.93 -8.46
C GLN A 70 6.91 4.72 -8.72
N GLU A 71 8.04 4.21 -8.25
CA GLU A 71 9.38 4.72 -8.59
C GLU A 71 10.33 3.56 -8.93
N VAL A 72 11.19 3.76 -9.92
CA VAL A 72 12.25 2.81 -10.26
C VAL A 72 13.60 3.40 -9.88
N LEU A 73 14.31 2.71 -9.00
CA LEU A 73 15.67 3.00 -8.58
C LEU A 73 16.64 2.16 -9.41
N ASP A 74 17.21 2.77 -10.44
CA ASP A 74 18.34 2.21 -11.18
C ASP A 74 19.64 2.86 -10.70
N LYS A 75 20.43 2.10 -9.93
CA LYS A 75 21.77 2.52 -9.48
C LYS A 75 22.88 1.89 -10.31
N GLY A 76 22.56 1.21 -11.40
CA GLY A 76 23.53 0.49 -12.21
C GLY A 76 24.04 -0.75 -11.48
N SER A 77 25.20 -0.65 -10.82
CA SER A 77 25.79 -1.78 -10.09
C SER A 77 25.11 -2.01 -8.75
N VAL A 78 24.94 -3.29 -8.36
CA VAL A 78 24.42 -3.66 -7.03
C VAL A 78 25.24 -3.07 -5.88
N ARG A 79 26.53 -2.79 -6.10
CA ARG A 79 27.42 -2.16 -5.13
C ARG A 79 27.11 -0.70 -4.82
N ASN A 80 26.36 -0.05 -5.69
CA ASN A 80 26.01 1.37 -5.53
C ASN A 80 24.85 1.55 -4.56
N PHE A 81 24.22 0.47 -4.10
CA PHE A 81 23.25 0.53 -3.03
C PHE A 81 23.97 0.69 -1.69
N PRO A 82 23.49 1.61 -0.83
CA PRO A 82 24.16 1.89 0.44
C PRO A 82 23.99 0.73 1.42
N ASN A 83 24.87 0.66 2.41
CA ASN A 83 24.67 -0.19 3.57
C ASN A 83 23.51 0.34 4.45
N TYR A 84 23.11 -0.45 5.45
CA TYR A 84 22.00 -0.08 6.34
C TYR A 84 22.20 1.26 7.06
N SER A 85 23.43 1.58 7.50
CA SER A 85 23.72 2.86 8.18
C SER A 85 23.51 4.10 7.31
N ASN A 86 23.62 3.95 5.99
CA ASN A 86 23.44 5.03 5.01
C ASN A 86 22.27 4.76 4.06
N ALA A 87 21.26 4.02 4.53
CA ALA A 87 20.13 3.59 3.72
C ALA A 87 19.46 4.77 3.01
N MET A 88 18.97 4.52 1.80
CA MET A 88 18.24 5.52 1.03
C MET A 88 16.77 5.52 1.44
N TYR A 89 16.26 6.71 1.74
CA TYR A 89 14.87 6.91 2.12
C TYR A 89 14.06 7.41 0.92
N ARG A 90 12.88 6.82 0.73
CA ARG A 90 11.83 7.31 -0.16
C ARG A 90 10.54 7.42 0.61
N GLU A 91 10.04 8.65 0.77
CA GLU A 91 8.79 8.91 1.47
C GLU A 91 7.73 9.35 0.48
N VAL A 92 6.53 8.78 0.63
CA VAL A 92 5.39 9.04 -0.25
C VAL A 92 4.18 9.25 0.63
N CYS A 93 3.51 10.40 0.48
CA CYS A 93 2.23 10.67 1.12
C CYS A 93 1.10 10.33 0.15
N VAL A 94 0.30 9.32 0.49
CA VAL A 94 -0.93 8.97 -0.22
C VAL A 94 -2.09 9.69 0.44
N HIS A 95 -2.71 10.60 -0.30
CA HIS A 95 -3.85 11.37 0.16
C HIS A 95 -5.17 10.65 -0.10
N ASN A 96 -6.21 11.04 0.64
CA ASN A 96 -7.59 10.60 0.46
C ASN A 96 -7.78 9.08 0.55
N VAL A 97 -7.18 8.46 1.58
CA VAL A 97 -7.33 7.04 1.87
C VAL A 97 -8.56 6.81 2.75
N PHE A 98 -9.43 5.90 2.34
CA PHE A 98 -10.64 5.51 3.07
C PHE A 98 -10.46 4.10 3.66
N ASP A 99 -9.83 4.01 4.84
CA ASP A 99 -9.40 2.75 5.46
C ASP A 99 -10.48 1.68 5.64
N ASN A 100 -11.75 2.05 5.77
CA ASN A 100 -12.85 1.08 5.89
C ASN A 100 -13.22 0.45 4.54
N ARG A 101 -12.78 1.01 3.41
CA ARG A 101 -13.14 0.60 2.05
C ARG A 101 -11.95 0.26 1.17
N GLU A 102 -10.78 0.72 1.56
CA GLU A 102 -9.54 0.63 0.81
C GLU A 102 -8.47 -0.03 1.67
N THR A 103 -7.59 -0.79 1.02
CA THR A 103 -6.35 -1.27 1.63
C THR A 103 -5.20 -0.77 0.79
N LEU A 104 -4.29 -0.01 1.40
CA LEU A 104 -3.04 0.31 0.75
C LEU A 104 -2.07 -0.87 0.92
N VAL A 105 -1.37 -1.22 -0.15
CA VAL A 105 -0.32 -2.23 -0.16
C VAL A 105 0.94 -1.59 -0.68
N ALA A 106 2.00 -1.62 0.11
CA ALA A 106 3.32 -1.22 -0.33
C ALA A 106 4.11 -2.48 -0.67
N TYR A 107 4.73 -2.52 -1.84
CA TYR A 107 5.59 -3.62 -2.23
C TYR A 107 6.76 -3.14 -3.07
N TYR A 108 7.74 -3.99 -3.20
CA TYR A 108 8.90 -3.75 -4.04
C TYR A 108 9.28 -4.99 -4.83
N THR A 109 9.88 -4.75 -5.98
CA THR A 109 10.49 -5.77 -6.82
C THR A 109 11.97 -5.47 -6.96
N VAL A 110 12.83 -6.42 -6.60
CA VAL A 110 14.27 -6.33 -6.91
C VAL A 110 14.55 -7.25 -8.08
N SER A 111 15.14 -6.69 -9.12
CA SER A 111 15.54 -7.41 -10.33
C SER A 111 17.07 -7.38 -10.44
N TYR A 112 17.70 -8.55 -10.38
CA TYR A 112 19.13 -8.70 -10.65
C TYR A 112 19.34 -9.11 -12.10
N ALA A 113 20.30 -8.47 -12.76
CA ALA A 113 20.74 -8.84 -14.09
C ALA A 113 22.22 -9.24 -14.06
N SER A 114 22.47 -10.52 -14.34
CA SER A 114 23.80 -11.08 -14.58
C SER A 114 23.98 -11.36 -16.07
N ARG A 115 25.21 -11.68 -16.49
CA ARG A 115 25.54 -12.01 -17.89
C ARG A 115 24.77 -13.21 -18.46
N LYS A 116 24.20 -14.07 -17.61
CA LYS A 116 23.57 -15.34 -18.03
C LYS A 116 22.14 -15.51 -17.52
N SER A 117 21.66 -14.62 -16.65
CA SER A 117 20.34 -14.77 -16.02
C SER A 117 19.80 -13.45 -15.51
N GLN A 118 18.47 -13.37 -15.47
CA GLN A 118 17.74 -12.37 -14.72
C GLN A 118 16.95 -13.09 -13.63
N MET A 119 16.97 -12.55 -12.42
CA MET A 119 16.17 -13.04 -11.31
C MET A 119 15.45 -11.86 -10.70
N SER A 120 14.16 -12.01 -10.44
CA SER A 120 13.38 -11.03 -9.68
C SER A 120 12.67 -11.71 -8.53
N TYR A 121 12.47 -10.94 -7.46
CA TYR A 121 11.57 -11.34 -6.39
C TYR A 121 10.74 -10.13 -5.96
N VAL A 122 9.57 -10.42 -5.40
CA VAL A 122 8.59 -9.42 -4.96
C VAL A 122 8.33 -9.64 -3.48
N GLN A 123 8.33 -8.56 -2.71
CA GLN A 123 7.92 -8.58 -1.32
C GLN A 123 7.06 -7.35 -1.03
N GLY A 124 6.01 -7.51 -0.23
CA GLY A 124 5.12 -6.43 0.13
C GLY A 124 4.34 -6.70 1.40
N GLU A 125 3.71 -5.65 1.90
CA GLU A 125 2.88 -5.68 3.10
C GLU A 125 1.67 -4.76 2.93
N ALA A 126 0.54 -5.20 3.51
CA ALA A 126 -0.63 -4.35 3.64
C ALA A 126 -0.38 -3.32 4.74
N LEU A 127 -0.67 -2.06 4.46
CA LEU A 127 -0.50 -0.99 5.43
C LEU A 127 -1.62 -1.06 6.47
N PRO A 128 -1.30 -1.07 7.79
CA PRO A 128 -2.28 -1.05 8.85
C PRO A 128 -3.29 0.08 8.71
N GLN A 129 -4.55 -0.21 9.06
CA GLN A 129 -5.59 0.80 9.22
C GLN A 129 -5.23 1.75 10.37
N GLY A 130 -5.53 3.04 10.22
CA GLY A 130 -5.25 4.10 11.20
C GLY A 130 -3.77 4.51 11.32
N SER A 131 -2.84 3.82 10.65
CA SER A 131 -1.43 4.20 10.63
C SER A 131 -1.22 5.42 9.73
N ALA A 132 -0.59 6.45 10.28
CA ALA A 132 -0.22 7.67 9.54
C ALA A 132 1.14 7.54 8.84
N LEU A 133 2.02 6.66 9.33
CA LEU A 133 3.36 6.44 8.80
C LEU A 133 3.74 4.97 8.95
N ASP A 134 4.09 4.33 7.83
CA ASP A 134 4.68 3.00 7.80
C ASP A 134 6.04 2.98 7.12
N THR A 135 6.89 2.05 7.52
CA THR A 135 8.25 1.90 6.98
C THR A 135 8.50 0.50 6.47
N LEU A 136 8.67 0.36 5.15
CA LEU A 136 9.00 -0.90 4.50
C LEU A 136 10.51 -0.98 4.25
N GLN A 137 11.13 -2.06 4.74
CA GLN A 137 12.54 -2.35 4.46
C GLN A 137 12.70 -3.04 3.11
N VAL A 138 13.55 -2.46 2.27
CA VAL A 138 13.87 -2.95 0.93
C VAL A 138 15.33 -3.37 0.94
N LYS A 139 15.54 -4.68 1.08
CA LYS A 139 16.87 -5.28 1.13
C LYS A 139 17.27 -5.66 -0.29
N ILE A 140 18.45 -5.28 -0.73
CA ILE A 140 18.98 -5.61 -2.07
C ILE A 140 20.11 -6.59 -1.94
#